data_AF-A0A1Z5JXF4-F1
#
_entry.id   AF-A0A1Z5JXF4-F1
#
_cell.length_a   1.000
_cell.length_b   1.000
_cell.length_c   1.000
_cell.angle_alpha   90.00
_cell.angle_beta   90.00
_cell.angle_gamma   90.00
#
_symmetry.space_group_name_H-M   'P 1'
#
loop_
_entity.id
_entity.type
_entity.pdbx_description
1 polymer ?
#
loop_
_entity_poly.entity_id
_entity_poly.type
_entity_poly.pdbx_seq_one_letter_code
_entity_poly.pdbx_strand_id
1 'polypeptide(L)'
;MKSQTNICLLSLSFAPILAIDLSLFSLDALSCGSISETDNMPLRSCSSKVGDGYCIDRIGQSYPYCSANTNMTRIECQKAASEQMEVVGYEYDSATQDCFVLLENESVAWNMCQIGFTAVLDDVGTGPIVASDDYFTNNVECYACT
;
A
#
# COMPACT_ATOMS: atom_id res chain seq x y z
N MET A 1 32.08 -34.88 33.91
CA MET A 1 32.27 -35.75 32.73
C MET A 1 32.78 -34.89 31.57
N LYS A 2 33.97 -35.25 31.07
CA LYS A 2 34.66 -34.98 29.78
C LYS A 2 34.00 -33.94 28.84
N SER A 3 34.66 -32.82 28.52
CA SER A 3 35.67 -32.65 27.44
C SER A 3 35.04 -32.92 26.06
N GLN A 4 35.04 -32.02 25.08
CA GLN A 4 36.24 -31.55 24.37
C GLN A 4 36.04 -30.19 23.68
N THR A 5 37.06 -29.35 23.84
CA THR A 5 37.49 -28.25 22.98
C THR A 5 37.81 -28.78 21.59
N ASN A 6 37.42 -28.09 20.52
CA ASN A 6 38.13 -28.18 19.23
C ASN A 6 38.35 -26.79 18.65
N ILE A 7 39.63 -26.43 18.70
CA ILE A 7 40.29 -25.29 18.08
C ILE A 7 40.42 -25.61 16.60
N CYS A 8 39.94 -24.74 15.71
CA CYS A 8 40.33 -24.79 14.30
C CYS A 8 41.34 -23.66 14.04
N LEU A 9 42.62 -24.02 14.16
CA LEU A 9 43.77 -23.18 13.83
C LEU A 9 43.96 -23.14 12.30
N LEU A 10 44.03 -21.91 11.80
CA LEU A 10 44.72 -21.38 10.62
C LEU A 10 45.35 -22.40 9.63
N SER A 11 44.95 -22.28 8.37
CA SER A 11 45.93 -22.31 7.28
C SER A 11 45.63 -21.18 6.28
N LEU A 12 46.47 -20.14 6.33
CA LEU A 12 46.65 -19.22 5.21
C LEU A 12 47.51 -19.94 4.17
N SER A 13 46.93 -20.30 3.04
CA SER A 13 47.68 -20.53 1.80
C SER A 13 47.28 -19.44 0.80
N PHE A 14 48.28 -18.66 0.40
CA PHE A 14 48.16 -17.65 -0.66
C PHE A 14 48.16 -18.33 -2.04
N ALA A 15 47.40 -17.70 -2.95
CA ALA A 15 47.47 -17.73 -4.43
C ALA A 15 46.67 -18.81 -5.19
N PRO A 16 46.34 -18.59 -6.49
CA PRO A 16 45.88 -17.37 -7.15
C PRO A 16 44.55 -17.56 -7.92
N ILE A 17 44.03 -16.42 -8.39
CA ILE A 17 42.82 -16.19 -9.20
C ILE A 17 42.68 -17.19 -10.37
N LEU A 18 41.54 -17.86 -10.46
CA LEU A 18 40.91 -18.25 -11.73
C LEU A 18 39.38 -18.25 -11.56
N ALA A 19 38.73 -17.47 -12.41
CA ALA A 19 37.29 -17.30 -12.48
C ALA A 19 36.60 -18.65 -12.78
N ILE A 20 35.57 -18.99 -11.99
CA ILE A 20 34.68 -20.12 -12.28
C ILE A 20 33.26 -19.57 -12.33
N ASP A 21 32.71 -19.60 -13.55
CA ASP A 21 31.29 -19.43 -13.84
C ASP A 21 30.54 -20.64 -13.27
N LEU A 22 29.77 -20.42 -12.21
CA LEU A 22 29.00 -21.43 -11.50
C LEU A 22 27.53 -21.35 -11.95
N SER A 23 27.30 -21.79 -13.17
CA SER A 23 25.96 -22.08 -13.68
C SER A 23 25.82 -23.59 -13.85
N LEU A 24 25.51 -24.31 -12.76
CA LEU A 24 24.91 -25.67 -12.76
C LEU A 24 24.82 -26.23 -11.34
N PHE A 25 23.66 -26.12 -10.69
CA PHE A 25 23.14 -27.21 -9.85
C PHE A 25 21.61 -27.19 -9.92
N SER A 26 21.07 -28.34 -10.32
CA SER A 26 19.66 -28.65 -10.48
C SER A 26 19.31 -29.79 -9.51
N LEU A 27 18.03 -29.83 -9.10
CA LEU A 27 17.32 -30.89 -8.35
C LEU A 27 17.69 -30.97 -6.84
N ASP A 28 16.79 -31.12 -5.87
CA ASP A 28 15.49 -31.80 -5.83
C ASP A 28 14.56 -31.23 -4.74
N ALA A 29 13.28 -31.57 -4.89
CA ALA A 29 12.14 -31.20 -4.07
C ALA A 29 12.24 -31.56 -2.57
N LEU A 30 11.77 -30.64 -1.73
CA LEU A 30 11.15 -30.96 -0.44
C LEU A 30 9.82 -30.22 -0.32
N SER A 31 8.77 -31.03 -0.36
CA SER A 31 7.41 -30.75 0.09
C SER A 31 7.43 -30.24 1.53
N CYS A 32 6.72 -29.13 1.79
CA CYS A 32 5.61 -29.00 2.75
C CYS A 32 5.45 -27.51 3.12
N GLY A 33 4.34 -26.90 2.69
CA GLY A 33 4.03 -25.52 3.02
C GLY A 33 2.64 -25.18 2.50
N SER A 34 1.66 -25.38 3.37
CA SER A 34 0.24 -25.03 3.28
C SER A 34 -0.11 -24.03 2.18
N ILE A 35 -0.96 -24.44 1.24
CA ILE A 35 -1.76 -23.49 0.47
C ILE A 35 -2.67 -22.81 1.49
N SER A 36 -2.23 -21.66 1.99
CA SER A 36 -3.13 -20.69 2.59
C SER A 36 -3.86 -20.06 1.42
N GLU A 37 -5.13 -20.41 1.26
CA GLU A 37 -6.09 -19.63 0.49
C GLU A 37 -6.18 -18.24 1.14
N THR A 38 -5.22 -17.36 0.86
CA THR A 38 -5.45 -15.93 0.98
C THR A 38 -6.04 -15.48 -0.34
N ASP A 39 -7.32 -15.12 -0.27
CA ASP A 39 -8.10 -14.40 -1.28
C ASP A 39 -7.22 -13.63 -2.26
N ASN A 40 -7.20 -14.09 -3.51
CA ASN A 40 -6.68 -13.35 -4.64
C ASN A 40 -7.70 -12.27 -5.03
N MET A 41 -8.10 -11.41 -4.07
CA MET A 41 -8.85 -10.21 -4.42
C MET A 41 -7.95 -9.30 -5.27
N PRO A 42 -8.42 -8.82 -6.42
CA PRO A 42 -7.63 -7.94 -7.26
C PRO A 42 -7.33 -6.65 -6.50
N LEU A 43 -6.04 -6.40 -6.25
CA LEU A 43 -5.56 -5.15 -5.67
C LEU A 43 -5.64 -4.04 -6.71
N ARG A 44 -6.11 -2.87 -6.30
CA ARG A 44 -6.09 -1.67 -7.15
C ARG A 44 -4.71 -1.01 -7.14
N SER A 45 -4.32 -0.38 -8.25
CA SER A 45 -3.12 0.46 -8.29
C SER A 45 -3.49 1.91 -7.99
N CYS A 46 -3.13 2.42 -6.82
CA CYS A 46 -3.47 3.77 -6.36
C CYS A 46 -2.31 4.78 -6.42
N SER A 47 -1.28 4.57 -7.24
CA SER A 47 -0.06 5.41 -7.21
C SER A 47 -0.14 6.69 -8.05
N SER A 48 -1.21 6.88 -8.80
CA SER A 48 -1.34 7.96 -9.78
C SER A 48 -1.76 9.26 -9.11
N LYS A 49 -0.81 10.16 -8.82
CA LYS A 49 -1.13 11.51 -8.34
C LYS A 49 -1.93 12.26 -9.41
N VAL A 50 -3.11 12.74 -9.03
CA VAL A 50 -4.02 13.52 -9.89
C VAL A 50 -3.66 15.00 -9.80
N GLY A 51 -3.40 15.50 -8.60
CA GLY A 51 -3.06 16.89 -8.34
C GLY A 51 -2.94 17.19 -6.85
N ASP A 52 -2.79 18.47 -6.53
CA ASP A 52 -2.83 18.97 -5.15
C ASP A 52 -4.26 19.35 -4.78
N GLY A 53 -4.58 19.28 -3.49
CA GLY A 53 -5.91 19.52 -2.94
C GLY A 53 -6.81 18.27 -2.92
N TYR A 54 -8.10 18.49 -2.67
CA TYR A 54 -9.09 17.43 -2.47
C TYR A 54 -9.45 16.74 -3.79
N CYS A 55 -9.77 15.45 -3.72
CA CYS A 55 -10.32 14.69 -4.82
C CYS A 55 -11.83 14.93 -4.92
N ILE A 56 -12.24 15.51 -6.04
CA ILE A 56 -13.64 15.72 -6.40
C ILE A 56 -13.95 15.03 -7.73
N ASP A 57 -15.21 14.90 -8.06
CA ASP A 57 -15.61 14.55 -9.42
C ASP A 57 -15.58 15.76 -10.36
N ARG A 58 -15.81 15.51 -11.65
CA ARG A 58 -15.78 16.55 -12.69
C ARG A 58 -16.84 17.64 -12.56
N ILE A 59 -17.85 17.44 -11.71
CA ILE A 59 -18.90 18.44 -11.44
C ILE A 59 -18.72 19.12 -10.07
N GLY A 60 -17.62 18.85 -9.37
CA GLY A 60 -17.28 19.50 -8.11
C GLY A 60 -17.79 18.82 -6.86
N GLN A 61 -18.22 17.55 -6.93
CA GLN A 61 -18.70 16.81 -5.76
C GLN A 61 -17.58 15.99 -5.12
N SER A 62 -17.43 16.10 -3.80
CA SER A 62 -16.58 15.21 -3.00
C SER A 62 -17.14 13.80 -2.96
N TYR A 63 -16.29 12.80 -2.78
CA TYR A 63 -16.70 11.39 -2.68
C TYR A 63 -16.98 11.01 -1.22
N PRO A 64 -17.93 10.08 -0.96
CA PRO A 64 -17.98 9.40 0.33
C PRO A 64 -16.64 8.75 0.64
N TYR A 65 -16.21 8.78 1.91
CA TYR A 65 -14.88 8.34 2.27
C TYR A 65 -14.80 7.64 3.62
N CYS A 66 -13.74 6.86 3.77
CA CYS A 66 -13.28 6.31 5.04
C CYS A 66 -12.09 7.12 5.53
N SER A 67 -12.17 7.71 6.71
CA SER A 67 -11.09 8.53 7.29
C SER A 67 -10.37 7.82 8.43
N ALA A 68 -9.04 7.88 8.42
CA ALA A 68 -8.19 7.47 9.53
C ALA A 68 -7.43 8.68 10.09
N ASN A 69 -7.73 9.02 11.34
CA ASN A 69 -7.10 10.12 12.10
C ASN A 69 -5.94 9.60 12.97
N THR A 70 -5.01 8.83 12.40
CA THR A 70 -4.05 8.01 13.17
C THR A 70 -2.57 8.26 12.86
N ASN A 71 -2.18 9.45 12.38
CA ASN A 71 -0.81 9.75 11.96
C ASN A 71 -0.29 8.75 10.91
N MET A 72 -1.10 8.50 9.89
CA MET A 72 -0.79 7.53 8.85
C MET A 72 0.24 8.10 7.88
N THR A 73 1.19 7.31 7.42
CA THR A 73 2.07 7.72 6.32
C THR A 73 1.32 7.65 5.00
N ARG A 74 1.76 8.43 4.00
CA ARG A 74 1.20 8.36 2.64
C ARG A 74 1.22 6.93 2.07
N ILE A 75 2.27 6.17 2.35
CA ILE A 75 2.43 4.79 1.84
C ILE A 75 1.40 3.86 2.49
N GLU A 76 1.13 4.02 3.78
CA GLU A 76 0.09 3.25 4.47
C GLU A 76 -1.32 3.63 3.97
N CYS A 77 -1.56 4.92 3.70
CA CYS A 77 -2.81 5.38 3.12
C CYS A 77 -3.04 4.79 1.71
N GLN A 78 -2.01 4.85 0.86
CA GLN A 78 -2.02 4.23 -0.47
C GLN A 78 -2.29 2.72 -0.38
N LYS A 79 -1.68 2.04 0.60
CA LYS A 79 -1.89 0.61 0.81
C LYS A 79 -3.34 0.32 1.21
N ALA A 80 -3.89 1.04 2.18
CA ALA A 80 -5.27 0.88 2.62
C ALA A 80 -6.27 1.09 1.47
N ALA A 81 -5.99 2.05 0.59
CA ALA A 81 -6.76 2.29 -0.63
C ALA A 81 -6.65 1.12 -1.63
N SER A 82 -5.45 0.58 -1.84
CA SER A 82 -5.21 -0.51 -2.81
C SER A 82 -5.85 -1.85 -2.44
N GLU A 83 -6.14 -2.06 -1.16
CA GLU A 83 -6.68 -3.31 -0.62
C GLU A 83 -8.21 -3.44 -0.76
N GLN A 84 -8.88 -2.43 -1.33
CA GLN A 84 -10.34 -2.37 -1.44
C GLN A 84 -10.78 -2.18 -2.89
N MET A 85 -11.67 -3.05 -3.37
CA MET A 85 -12.09 -3.06 -4.78
C MET A 85 -12.99 -1.88 -5.14
N GLU A 86 -13.64 -1.25 -4.17
CA GLU A 86 -14.65 -0.19 -4.36
C GLU A 86 -14.05 1.22 -4.22
N VAL A 87 -12.74 1.29 -3.95
CA VAL A 87 -12.00 2.54 -3.77
C VAL A 87 -11.63 3.16 -5.11
N VAL A 88 -12.06 4.41 -5.32
CA VAL A 88 -11.76 5.16 -6.55
C VAL A 88 -10.47 5.97 -6.45
N GLY A 89 -10.02 6.26 -5.22
CA GLY A 89 -8.83 7.07 -4.97
C GLY A 89 -8.56 7.24 -3.49
N TYR A 90 -7.57 8.06 -3.16
CA TYR A 90 -7.35 8.52 -1.79
C TYR A 90 -6.80 9.94 -1.77
N GLU A 91 -7.00 10.60 -0.64
CA GLU A 91 -6.38 11.86 -0.31
C GLU A 91 -5.42 11.66 0.86
N TYR A 92 -4.31 12.37 0.82
CA TYR A 92 -3.36 12.39 1.92
C TYR A 92 -3.04 13.83 2.32
N ASP A 93 -3.34 14.16 3.58
CA ASP A 93 -2.91 15.42 4.17
C ASP A 93 -1.55 15.21 4.86
N SER A 94 -0.50 15.76 4.27
CA SER A 94 0.87 15.66 4.81
C SER A 94 1.13 16.51 6.05
N ALA A 95 0.29 17.50 6.36
CA ALA A 95 0.42 18.34 7.54
C ALA A 95 -0.22 17.70 8.78
N THR A 96 -1.39 17.08 8.62
CA THR A 96 -2.10 16.39 9.71
C THR A 96 -1.84 14.89 9.74
N GLN A 97 -1.29 14.34 8.66
CA GLN A 97 -1.13 12.89 8.45
C GLN A 97 -2.48 12.15 8.43
N ASP A 98 -3.53 12.84 8.00
CA ASP A 98 -4.85 12.25 7.78
C ASP A 98 -4.89 11.53 6.44
N CYS A 99 -5.58 10.39 6.45
CA CYS A 99 -5.82 9.57 5.27
C CYS A 99 -7.33 9.48 5.00
N PHE A 100 -7.72 9.77 3.76
CA PHE A 100 -9.09 9.66 3.30
C PHE A 100 -9.14 8.70 2.12
N VAL A 101 -9.75 7.53 2.33
CA VAL A 101 -9.93 6.50 1.30
C VAL A 101 -11.29 6.73 0.65
N LEU A 102 -11.31 7.08 -0.64
CA LEU A 102 -12.49 7.55 -1.35
C LEU A 102 -13.22 6.39 -2.01
N LEU A 103 -14.55 6.37 -1.89
CA LEU A 103 -15.38 5.28 -2.33
C LEU A 103 -16.26 5.68 -3.51
N GLU A 104 -16.62 4.70 -4.34
CA GLU A 104 -17.39 4.93 -5.56
C GLU A 104 -18.80 5.50 -5.28
N ASN A 105 -19.40 5.18 -4.13
CA ASN A 105 -20.73 5.69 -3.72
C ASN A 105 -21.02 5.46 -2.22
N GLU A 106 -22.06 6.12 -1.70
CA GLU A 106 -22.48 6.02 -0.29
C GLU A 106 -22.88 4.61 0.15
N SER A 107 -23.46 3.81 -0.76
CA SER A 107 -23.93 2.44 -0.42
C SER A 107 -22.77 1.52 -0.04
N VAL A 108 -21.58 1.77 -0.61
CA VAL A 108 -20.32 1.11 -0.26
C VAL A 108 -19.83 1.58 1.12
N ALA A 109 -19.87 2.88 1.36
CA ALA A 109 -19.24 3.50 2.52
C ALA A 109 -19.87 3.13 3.88
N TRP A 110 -21.17 2.81 3.92
CA TRP A 110 -21.86 2.43 5.16
C TRP A 110 -21.30 1.16 5.83
N ASN A 111 -20.68 0.23 5.07
CA ASN A 111 -20.27 -1.08 5.58
C ASN A 111 -18.80 -1.45 5.30
N MET A 112 -18.08 -0.66 4.50
CA MET A 112 -16.80 -1.09 3.92
C MET A 112 -15.56 -0.41 4.51
N CYS A 113 -15.72 0.55 5.42
CA CYS A 113 -14.55 1.10 6.09
C CYS A 113 -13.82 0.02 6.90
N GLN A 114 -12.54 -0.16 6.59
CA GLN A 114 -11.66 -1.05 7.30
C GLN A 114 -11.57 -0.66 8.79
N ILE A 115 -11.22 -1.64 9.63
CA ILE A 115 -11.00 -1.39 11.06
C ILE A 115 -9.98 -0.26 11.23
N GLY A 116 -10.32 0.74 12.05
CA GLY A 116 -9.48 1.92 12.28
C GLY A 116 -9.84 3.12 11.39
N PHE A 117 -10.77 2.95 10.45
CA PHE A 117 -11.36 4.04 9.67
C PHE A 117 -12.80 4.36 10.12
N THR A 118 -13.19 5.61 9.95
CA THR A 118 -14.56 6.10 10.19
C THR A 118 -15.20 6.50 8.87
N ALA A 119 -16.42 6.02 8.61
CA ALA A 119 -17.17 6.41 7.42
C ALA A 119 -17.68 7.85 7.52
N VAL A 120 -17.56 8.59 6.42
CA VAL A 120 -18.18 9.91 6.21
C VAL A 120 -18.97 9.86 4.90
N LEU A 121 -20.24 10.26 4.98
CA LEU A 121 -21.28 9.90 4.01
C LEU A 121 -22.10 11.09 3.51
N ASP A 122 -21.73 12.31 3.87
CA ASP A 122 -22.46 13.51 3.44
C ASP A 122 -22.11 13.91 1.98
N ASP A 123 -21.25 13.11 1.33
CA ASP A 123 -20.62 13.36 0.04
C ASP A 123 -21.17 12.43 -1.05
N VAL A 124 -21.38 12.95 -2.26
CA VAL A 124 -22.17 12.30 -3.34
C VAL A 124 -21.42 12.12 -4.67
N GLY A 125 -20.11 12.33 -4.67
CA GLY A 125 -19.24 12.19 -5.84
C GLY A 125 -19.24 10.76 -6.35
N THR A 126 -19.40 10.61 -7.66
CA THR A 126 -19.50 9.29 -8.33
C THR A 126 -18.77 9.24 -9.69
N GLY A 127 -18.20 10.37 -10.11
CA GLY A 127 -17.56 10.51 -11.42
C GLY A 127 -16.08 10.11 -11.43
N PRO A 128 -15.36 10.42 -12.53
CA PRO A 128 -13.91 10.34 -12.56
C PRO A 128 -13.28 11.41 -11.65
N ILE A 129 -12.25 11.00 -10.90
CA ILE A 129 -11.50 11.88 -10.00
C ILE A 129 -10.78 13.00 -10.77
N VAL A 130 -10.89 14.22 -10.24
CA VAL A 130 -10.05 15.37 -10.52
C VAL A 130 -9.62 15.99 -9.18
N ALA A 131 -8.53 16.75 -9.19
CA ALA A 131 -8.08 17.47 -8.00
C ALA A 131 -8.68 18.88 -7.98
N SER A 132 -9.16 19.32 -6.82
CA SER A 132 -9.59 20.69 -6.53
C SER A 132 -8.55 21.40 -5.70
N ASP A 133 -7.97 22.47 -6.22
CA ASP A 133 -7.02 23.34 -5.51
C ASP A 133 -7.72 24.44 -4.69
N ASP A 134 -9.04 24.33 -4.50
CA ASP A 134 -9.81 25.28 -3.70
C ASP A 134 -9.27 25.32 -2.26
N TYR A 135 -8.87 26.53 -1.84
CA TYR A 135 -8.43 26.87 -0.49
C TYR A 135 -7.11 26.26 0.00
N PHE A 136 -5.97 26.69 -0.56
CA PHE A 136 -4.65 26.63 0.10
C PHE A 136 -4.30 25.27 0.74
N THR A 137 -4.85 24.18 0.21
CA THR A 137 -4.66 22.81 0.68
C THR A 137 -3.40 22.23 0.05
N ASN A 138 -2.30 23.00 0.07
CA ASN A 138 -1.03 22.63 -0.54
C ASN A 138 -0.33 21.45 0.16
N ASN A 139 -0.87 21.03 1.29
CA ASN A 139 -0.51 19.85 2.07
C ASN A 139 -1.34 18.61 1.71
N VAL A 140 -2.47 18.77 1.03
CA VAL A 140 -3.35 17.68 0.60
C VAL A 140 -2.99 17.26 -0.82
N GLU A 141 -2.91 15.97 -1.06
CA GLU A 141 -2.62 15.40 -2.37
C GLU A 141 -3.71 14.40 -2.77
N CYS A 142 -4.21 14.55 -3.99
CA CYS A 142 -5.23 13.68 -4.56
C CYS A 142 -4.61 12.58 -5.44
N TYR A 143 -5.02 11.33 -5.23
CA TYR A 143 -4.55 10.15 -5.96
C TYR A 143 -5.72 9.30 -6.48
N ALA A 144 -5.57 8.75 -7.69
CA ALA A 144 -6.56 7.87 -8.31
C ALA A 144 -6.12 6.40 -8.30
N CYS A 145 -7.11 5.51 -8.18
CA CYS A 145 -6.95 4.05 -8.24
C CYS A 145 -7.45 3.47 -9.56
N THR A 146 -6.67 2.56 -10.16
CA THR A 146 -7.01 1.83 -11.41
C THR A 146 -6.93 0.33 -11.23
#